data_AF-A0A2R4LPD6-F1
#
_entry.id   AF-A0A2R4LPD6-F1
#
_cell.length_a   1.000
_cell.length_b   1.000
_cell.length_c   1.000
_cell.angle_alpha   90.00
_cell.angle_beta   90.00
_cell.angle_gamma   90.00
#
_symmetry.space_group_name_H-M   'P 1'
#
loop_
_entity.id
_entity.type
_entity.pdbx_description
1 polymer ?
#
loop_
_entity_poly.entity_id
_entity_poly.type
_entity_poly.pdbx_seq_one_letter_code
_entity_poly.pdbx_strand_id
1 'polypeptide(L)'
;LVMTLGFMLVIAIQAGLTLARAWLLSWLGASLSAQWTSNLFSHLMKLPLAYFEKRHMGDVVSRFSSIHSTQATLTGSFVEALLDGAMGILALVILCVYSLPLTGFVLGVFAVYVLLRCAMYRTLWRTTEEQLVYGAKQQTVLMESVRGVQAIKLANKQADRSARLANATLEMAGRDVVVQRIALSFGVVNQCLFGLLRASLI
;
A
#
# COMPACT_ATOMS: atom_id res chain seq x y z
N LEU A 1 -1.57 39.95 15.00
CA LEU A 1 -2.73 40.13 14.11
C LEU A 1 -2.38 39.89 12.65
N VAL A 2 -1.49 40.67 12.02
CA VAL A 2 -1.09 40.47 10.61
C VAL A 2 -0.43 39.10 10.35
N MET A 3 0.53 38.69 11.18
CA MET A 3 1.14 37.34 11.05
C MET A 3 0.11 36.22 11.31
N THR A 4 -0.81 36.42 12.25
CA THR A 4 -1.84 35.44 12.59
C THR A 4 -2.82 35.23 11.43
N LEU A 5 -3.24 36.32 10.77
CA LEU A 5 -4.06 36.28 9.55
C LEU A 5 -3.30 35.63 8.38
N GLY A 6 -2.00 35.91 8.25
CA GLY A 6 -1.15 35.26 7.25
C GLY A 6 -1.07 33.74 7.44
N PHE A 7 -0.80 33.27 8.66
CA PHE A 7 -0.80 31.84 8.98
C PHE A 7 -2.17 31.18 8.76
N MET A 8 -3.26 31.86 9.15
CA MET A 8 -4.62 31.37 8.92
C MET A 8 -4.92 31.19 7.43
N LEU A 9 -4.52 32.15 6.60
CA LEU A 9 -4.68 32.08 5.14
C LEU A 9 -3.87 30.91 4.54
N VAL A 10 -2.63 30.72 4.99
CA VAL A 10 -1.79 29.60 4.54
C VAL A 10 -2.40 28.26 4.92
N ILE A 11 -2.91 28.12 6.14
CA ILE A 11 -3.58 26.89 6.59
C ILE A 11 -4.85 26.62 5.77
N ALA A 12 -5.64 27.66 5.47
CA ALA A 12 -6.84 27.53 4.65
C ALA A 12 -6.50 27.07 3.22
N ILE A 13 -5.47 27.67 2.60
CA ILE A 13 -4.97 27.27 1.28
C ILE A 13 -4.47 25.83 1.31
N GLN A 14 -3.69 25.45 2.33
CA GLN A 14 -3.17 24.09 2.49
C GLN A 14 -4.29 23.06 2.65
N ALA A 15 -5.31 23.37 3.45
CA ALA A 15 -6.48 22.51 3.61
C ALA A 15 -7.25 22.35 2.28
N GLY A 16 -7.44 23.43 1.53
CA GLY A 16 -8.07 23.42 0.22
C GLY A 16 -7.30 22.56 -0.80
N LEU A 17 -5.97 22.72 -0.87
CA LEU A 17 -5.09 21.90 -1.72
C LEU A 17 -5.14 20.42 -1.33
N THR A 18 -5.19 20.12 -0.03
CA THR A 18 -5.28 18.74 0.47
C THR A 18 -6.59 18.09 0.06
N LEU A 19 -7.71 18.82 0.21
CA LEU A 19 -9.03 18.37 -0.23
C LEU A 19 -9.09 18.18 -1.75
N ALA A 20 -8.60 19.15 -2.51
CA ALA A 20 -8.57 19.07 -3.98
C ALA A 20 -7.78 17.86 -4.47
N ARG A 21 -6.61 17.60 -3.87
CA ARG A 21 -5.80 16.40 -4.14
C ARG A 21 -6.57 15.12 -3.81
N ALA A 22 -7.13 15.01 -2.62
CA ALA A 22 -7.84 13.81 -2.19
C ALA A 22 -9.04 13.51 -3.11
N TRP A 23 -9.74 14.55 -3.53
CA TRP A 23 -10.86 14.45 -4.46
C TRP A 23 -10.41 14.02 -5.87
N LEU A 24 -9.37 14.65 -6.42
CA LEU A 24 -8.76 14.27 -7.71
C LEU A 24 -8.32 12.81 -7.72
N LEU A 25 -7.66 12.39 -6.66
CA LEU A 25 -7.15 11.03 -6.52
C LEU A 25 -8.28 10.01 -6.41
N SER A 26 -9.31 10.31 -5.62
CA SER A 26 -10.50 9.47 -5.49
C SER A 26 -11.24 9.33 -6.83
N TRP A 27 -11.41 10.44 -7.56
CA TRP A 27 -12.09 10.45 -8.85
C TRP A 27 -11.29 9.71 -9.94
N LEU A 28 -9.97 9.95 -10.04
CA LEU A 28 -9.08 9.23 -10.96
C LEU A 28 -9.02 7.73 -10.62
N GLY A 29 -8.89 7.39 -9.34
CA GLY A 29 -8.88 6.01 -8.88
C GLY A 29 -10.17 5.28 -9.22
N ALA A 30 -11.33 5.89 -8.97
CA ALA A 30 -12.64 5.32 -9.26
C ALA A 30 -12.89 5.15 -10.77
N SER A 31 -12.60 6.20 -11.57
CA SER A 31 -12.82 6.17 -13.02
C SER A 31 -11.93 5.15 -13.73
N LEU A 32 -10.64 5.08 -13.38
CA LEU A 32 -9.73 4.07 -13.90
C LEU A 32 -10.20 2.67 -13.48
N SER A 33 -10.48 2.44 -12.20
CA SER A 33 -10.96 1.13 -11.71
C SER A 33 -12.21 0.65 -12.44
N ALA A 34 -13.16 1.56 -12.74
CA ALA A 34 -14.35 1.25 -13.51
C ALA A 34 -14.04 0.88 -14.98
N GLN A 35 -13.15 1.65 -15.65
CA GLN A 35 -12.71 1.34 -17.02
C GLN A 35 -12.02 -0.02 -17.11
N TRP A 36 -11.13 -0.34 -16.16
CA TRP A 36 -10.41 -1.61 -16.12
C TRP A 36 -11.35 -2.79 -15.91
N THR A 37 -12.29 -2.68 -14.98
CA THR A 37 -13.30 -3.71 -14.70
C THR A 37 -14.15 -3.98 -15.94
N SER A 38 -14.60 -2.93 -16.63
CA SER A 38 -15.37 -3.04 -17.87
C SER A 38 -14.57 -3.69 -19.01
N ASN A 39 -13.31 -3.28 -19.22
CA ASN A 39 -12.45 -3.85 -20.25
C ASN A 39 -12.14 -5.33 -20.01
N LEU A 40 -11.80 -5.69 -18.76
CA LEU A 40 -11.56 -7.08 -18.35
C LEU A 40 -12.81 -7.93 -18.55
N PHE A 41 -13.99 -7.43 -18.17
CA PHE A 41 -15.25 -8.13 -18.40
C PHE A 41 -15.52 -8.34 -19.89
N SER A 42 -15.30 -7.31 -20.73
CA SER A 42 -15.48 -7.44 -22.19
C SER A 42 -14.54 -8.47 -22.80
N HIS A 43 -13.30 -8.57 -22.30
CA HIS A 43 -12.33 -9.55 -22.77
C HIS A 43 -12.73 -10.96 -22.34
N LEU A 44 -13.19 -11.11 -21.09
CA LEU A 44 -13.64 -12.38 -20.54
C LEU A 44 -14.86 -12.93 -21.30
N MET A 45 -15.76 -12.06 -21.75
CA MET A 45 -16.90 -12.44 -22.61
C MET A 45 -16.53 -12.80 -24.05
N LYS A 46 -15.33 -12.43 -24.53
CA LYS A 46 -14.83 -12.82 -25.86
C LYS A 46 -14.13 -14.19 -25.86
N LEU A 47 -13.94 -14.83 -24.71
CA LEU A 47 -13.26 -16.13 -24.65
C LEU A 47 -14.17 -17.28 -25.11
N PRO A 48 -13.60 -18.30 -25.80
CA PRO A 48 -14.35 -19.46 -26.27
C PRO A 48 -14.83 -20.33 -25.11
N LEU A 49 -15.99 -21.00 -25.30
CA LEU A 49 -16.66 -21.81 -24.28
C LEU A 49 -15.76 -22.91 -23.66
N ALA A 50 -14.84 -23.45 -24.45
CA ALA A 50 -13.86 -24.46 -24.02
C ALA A 50 -12.94 -23.98 -22.87
N TYR A 51 -12.79 -22.67 -22.67
CA TYR A 51 -12.06 -22.10 -21.53
C TYR A 51 -12.86 -22.21 -20.22
N PHE A 52 -14.18 -22.07 -20.30
CA PHE A 52 -15.08 -22.17 -19.14
C PHE A 52 -15.39 -23.61 -18.75
N GLU A 53 -15.46 -24.53 -19.71
CA GLU A 53 -15.71 -25.96 -19.42
C GLU A 53 -14.55 -26.65 -18.69
N LYS A 54 -13.30 -26.18 -18.89
CA LYS A 54 -12.11 -26.77 -18.26
C LYS A 54 -11.76 -26.18 -16.88
N ARG A 55 -12.46 -25.13 -16.42
CA ARG A 55 -12.09 -24.39 -15.19
C ARG A 55 -13.29 -24.14 -14.30
N HIS A 56 -13.16 -24.41 -12.99
CA HIS A 56 -14.20 -24.08 -12.01
C HIS A 56 -14.44 -22.56 -11.96
N MET A 57 -15.71 -22.14 -11.95
CA MET A 57 -16.13 -20.73 -11.88
C MET A 57 -15.41 -19.94 -10.76
N GLY A 58 -15.13 -20.57 -9.61
CA GLY A 58 -14.43 -19.94 -8.49
C GLY A 58 -12.97 -19.55 -8.77
N ASP A 59 -12.29 -20.25 -9.68
CA ASP A 59 -10.89 -19.99 -10.03
C ASP A 59 -10.77 -18.77 -10.96
N VAL A 60 -11.79 -18.53 -11.79
CA VAL A 60 -11.90 -17.35 -12.65
C VAL A 60 -12.22 -16.11 -11.83
N VAL A 61 -13.16 -16.20 -10.89
CA VAL A 61 -13.53 -15.10 -9.98
C VAL A 61 -12.36 -14.73 -9.06
N SER A 62 -11.63 -15.72 -8.54
CA SER A 62 -10.43 -15.47 -7.71
C SER A 62 -9.35 -14.72 -8.50
N ARG A 63 -9.05 -15.14 -9.74
CA ARG A 63 -8.09 -14.44 -10.61
C ARG A 63 -8.57 -13.03 -10.97
N PHE A 64 -9.86 -12.84 -11.23
CA PHE A 64 -10.44 -11.53 -11.50
C PHE A 64 -10.21 -10.57 -10.33
N SER A 65 -10.48 -11.02 -9.11
CA SER A 65 -10.25 -10.24 -7.89
C SER A 65 -8.77 -9.92 -7.66
N SER A 66 -7.86 -10.88 -7.86
CA SER A 66 -6.41 -10.66 -7.72
C SER A 66 -5.85 -9.67 -8.75
N ILE A 67 -6.30 -9.75 -10.01
CA ILE A 67 -5.90 -8.81 -11.07
C ILE A 67 -6.43 -7.41 -10.75
N HIS A 68 -7.69 -7.29 -10.33
CA HIS A 68 -8.28 -6.02 -9.93
C HIS A 68 -7.53 -5.39 -8.75
N SER A 69 -7.22 -6.15 -7.70
CA SER A 69 -6.49 -5.67 -6.53
C SER A 69 -5.07 -5.19 -6.87
N THR A 70 -4.37 -5.93 -7.73
CA THR A 70 -3.01 -5.55 -8.19
C THR A 70 -3.05 -4.28 -9.04
N GLN A 71 -4.02 -4.18 -9.95
CA GLN A 71 -4.19 -3.00 -10.80
C GLN A 71 -4.61 -1.76 -10.00
N ALA A 72 -5.53 -1.92 -9.03
CA ALA A 72 -5.97 -0.83 -8.16
C ALA A 72 -4.80 -0.27 -7.33
N THR A 73 -3.95 -1.16 -6.81
CA THR A 73 -2.76 -0.76 -6.05
C THR A 73 -1.74 -0.05 -6.95
N LEU A 74 -1.42 -0.63 -8.10
CA LEU A 74 -0.46 -0.04 -9.05
C LEU A 74 -0.95 1.31 -9.58
N THR A 75 -2.22 1.40 -9.98
CA THR A 75 -2.78 2.62 -10.57
C THR A 75 -2.98 3.71 -9.53
N GLY A 76 -3.50 3.36 -8.34
CA GLY A 76 -3.64 4.29 -7.23
C GLY A 76 -2.29 4.87 -6.81
N SER A 77 -1.31 4.02 -6.51
CA SER A 77 0.03 4.46 -6.11
C SER A 77 0.79 5.19 -7.21
N PHE A 78 0.59 4.84 -8.49
CA PHE A 78 1.22 5.54 -9.60
C PHE A 78 0.67 6.96 -9.78
N VAL A 79 -0.67 7.11 -9.75
CA VAL A 79 -1.32 8.43 -9.85
C VAL A 79 -0.99 9.29 -8.63
N GLU A 80 -0.95 8.70 -7.43
CA GLU A 80 -0.47 9.36 -6.20
C GLU A 80 0.96 9.89 -6.38
N ALA A 81 1.89 9.04 -6.82
CA ALA A 81 3.28 9.41 -7.01
C ALA A 81 3.46 10.52 -8.06
N LEU A 82 2.67 10.50 -9.13
CA LEU A 82 2.71 11.53 -10.16
C LEU A 82 2.23 12.89 -9.63
N LEU A 83 1.10 12.90 -8.90
CA LEU A 83 0.56 14.11 -8.26
C LEU A 83 1.52 14.65 -7.19
N ASP A 84 2.10 13.77 -6.38
CA ASP A 84 3.11 14.13 -5.38
C ASP A 84 4.38 14.68 -6.02
N GLY A 85 4.83 14.07 -7.11
CA GLY A 85 5.98 14.55 -7.89
C GLY A 85 5.73 15.96 -8.44
N ALA A 86 4.57 16.19 -9.04
CA ALA A 86 4.21 17.51 -9.57
C ALA A 86 4.15 18.59 -8.47
N MET A 87 3.54 18.28 -7.32
CA MET A 87 3.51 19.18 -6.16
C MET A 87 4.91 19.42 -5.57
N GLY A 88 5.74 18.37 -5.47
CA GLY A 88 7.11 18.47 -5.00
C GLY A 88 7.98 19.35 -5.90
N ILE A 89 7.85 19.21 -7.23
CA ILE A 89 8.53 20.07 -8.20
C ILE A 89 8.06 21.53 -8.04
N LEU A 90 6.76 21.76 -7.93
CA LEU A 90 6.19 23.10 -7.75
C LEU A 90 6.69 23.74 -6.44
N ALA A 91 6.74 22.98 -5.34
CA ALA A 91 7.29 23.45 -4.07
C ALA A 91 8.79 23.77 -4.18
N LEU A 92 9.56 22.95 -4.90
CA LEU A 92 10.99 23.18 -5.13
C LEU A 92 11.23 24.46 -5.95
N VAL A 93 10.43 24.69 -6.99
CA VAL A 93 10.49 25.93 -7.78
C VAL A 93 10.20 27.15 -6.90
N ILE A 94 9.15 27.11 -6.07
CA ILE A 94 8.82 28.20 -5.14
C ILE A 94 9.97 28.46 -4.15
N LEU A 95 10.55 27.41 -3.58
CA LEU A 95 11.70 27.51 -2.67
C LEU A 95 12.92 28.14 -3.34
N CYS A 96 13.21 27.74 -4.58
CA CYS A 96 14.34 28.24 -5.37
C CYS A 96 14.19 29.74 -5.67
N VAL A 97 12.96 30.18 -5.99
CA VAL A 97 12.65 31.61 -6.20
C VAL A 97 12.78 32.41 -4.89
N TYR A 98 12.45 31.81 -3.74
CA TYR A 98 12.50 32.51 -2.46
C TYR A 98 13.94 32.70 -1.95
N SER A 99 14.77 31.64 -1.91
CA SER A 99 16.21 31.74 -1.63
C SER A 99 16.98 30.44 -1.92
N LEU A 100 18.13 30.56 -2.60
CA LEU A 100 19.07 29.46 -2.86
C LEU A 100 19.63 28.78 -1.58
N PRO A 101 20.04 29.48 -0.50
CA PRO A 101 20.58 28.82 0.69
C PRO A 101 19.55 27.93 1.43
N LEU A 102 18.28 28.35 1.54
CA LEU A 102 17.23 27.48 2.09
C LEU A 102 17.00 26.26 1.21
N THR A 103 17.05 26.42 -0.11
CA THR A 103 16.88 25.31 -1.06
C THR A 103 17.96 24.25 -0.87
N GLY A 104 19.22 24.66 -0.67
CA GLY A 104 20.33 23.75 -0.37
C GLY A 104 20.15 22.97 0.94
N PHE A 105 19.68 23.64 2.00
CA PHE A 105 19.37 22.99 3.28
C PHE A 105 18.24 21.96 3.13
N VAL A 106 17.13 22.33 2.48
CA VAL A 106 16.00 21.42 2.24
C VAL A 106 16.41 20.22 1.38
N LEU A 107 17.23 20.44 0.34
CA LEU A 107 17.79 19.36 -0.48
C LEU A 107 18.71 18.42 0.32
N GLY A 108 19.54 18.97 1.22
CA GLY A 108 20.40 18.16 2.09
C GLY A 108 19.58 17.26 3.01
N VAL A 109 18.54 17.81 3.65
CA VAL A 109 17.64 17.02 4.50
C VAL A 109 16.83 16.01 3.69
N PHE A 110 16.38 16.38 2.49
CA PHE A 110 15.72 15.47 1.56
C PHE A 110 16.65 14.32 1.14
N ALA A 111 17.92 14.59 0.88
CA ALA A 111 18.91 13.56 0.54
C ALA A 111 19.12 12.58 1.70
N VAL A 112 19.26 13.08 2.93
CA VAL A 112 19.35 12.22 4.14
C VAL A 112 18.09 11.37 4.29
N TYR A 113 16.92 11.96 4.09
CA TYR A 113 15.64 11.25 4.12
C TYR A 113 15.58 10.13 3.07
N VAL A 114 15.96 10.42 1.82
CA VAL A 114 15.98 9.43 0.73
C VAL A 114 16.95 8.29 1.04
N LEU A 115 18.13 8.60 1.58
CA LEU A 115 19.15 7.60 1.90
C LEU A 115 18.67 6.65 3.02
N LEU A 116 18.06 7.22 4.06
CA LEU A 116 17.48 6.45 5.17
C LEU A 116 16.31 5.59 4.70
N ARG A 117 15.47 6.12 3.81
CA ARG A 117 14.36 5.39 3.19
C ARG A 117 14.85 4.26 2.27
N CYS A 118 15.91 4.47 1.50
CA CYS A 118 16.46 3.48 0.59
C CYS A 118 17.07 2.29 1.36
N ALA A 119 17.81 2.55 2.44
CA ALA A 119 18.37 1.51 3.30
C ALA A 119 17.27 0.62 3.92
N MET A 120 16.15 1.22 4.32
CA MET A 120 15.01 0.52 4.93
C MET A 120 14.09 -0.16 3.92
N TYR A 121 13.98 0.35 2.68
CA TYR A 121 13.15 -0.25 1.63
C TYR A 121 13.54 -1.70 1.35
N ARG A 122 14.84 -2.01 1.37
CA ARG A 122 15.35 -3.37 1.22
C ARG A 122 14.90 -4.31 2.34
N THR A 123 14.78 -3.81 3.57
CA THR A 123 14.25 -4.57 4.70
C THR A 123 12.75 -4.79 4.56
N LEU A 124 12.00 -3.75 4.19
CA LEU A 124 10.56 -3.85 3.99
C LEU A 124 10.20 -4.90 2.94
N TRP A 125 10.89 -4.85 1.79
CA TRP A 125 10.65 -5.77 0.66
C TRP A 125 10.84 -7.24 1.08
N ARG A 126 11.91 -7.54 1.82
CA ARG A 126 12.19 -8.90 2.31
C ARG A 126 11.12 -9.39 3.27
N THR A 127 10.69 -8.56 4.21
CA THR A 127 9.67 -8.95 5.19
C THR A 127 8.29 -9.13 4.54
N THR A 128 7.95 -8.33 3.52
CA THR A 128 6.72 -8.50 2.74
C THR A 128 6.75 -9.79 1.91
N GLU A 129 7.89 -10.16 1.34
CA GLU A 129 8.06 -11.44 0.64
C GLU A 129 7.86 -12.62 1.60
N GLU A 130 8.46 -12.57 2.80
CA GLU A 130 8.22 -13.58 3.84
C GLU A 130 6.73 -13.67 4.21
N GLN A 131 6.07 -12.54 4.43
CA GLN A 131 4.64 -12.47 4.76
C GLN A 131 3.76 -13.17 3.70
N LEU A 132 4.05 -12.97 2.41
CA LEU A 132 3.34 -13.63 1.31
C LEU A 132 3.53 -15.14 1.31
N VAL A 133 4.75 -15.63 1.60
CA VAL A 133 5.04 -17.08 1.68
C VAL A 133 4.29 -17.73 2.85
N TYR A 134 4.29 -17.11 4.02
CA TYR A 134 3.58 -17.63 5.19
C TYR A 134 2.05 -17.57 5.03
N GLY A 135 1.53 -16.53 4.39
CA GLY A 135 0.10 -16.44 4.04
C GLY A 135 -0.33 -17.55 3.07
N ALA A 136 0.48 -17.85 2.05
CA ALA A 136 0.23 -18.96 1.14
C ALA A 136 0.26 -20.33 1.87
N LYS A 137 1.13 -20.49 2.87
CA LYS A 137 1.23 -21.72 3.68
C LYS A 137 -0.03 -21.93 4.52
N GLN A 138 -0.57 -20.89 5.17
CA GLN A 138 -1.84 -20.97 5.90
C GLN A 138 -2.99 -21.37 4.96
N GLN A 139 -3.07 -20.76 3.78
CA GLN A 139 -4.12 -21.05 2.81
C GLN A 139 -4.02 -22.49 2.27
N THR A 140 -2.81 -23.01 2.12
CA THR A 140 -2.57 -24.42 1.75
C THR A 140 -3.09 -25.38 2.81
N VAL A 141 -2.80 -25.12 4.10
CA VAL A 141 -3.27 -25.96 5.23
C VAL A 141 -4.80 -25.94 5.33
N LEU A 142 -5.44 -24.79 5.09
CA LEU A 142 -6.89 -24.67 5.01
C LEU A 142 -7.47 -25.50 3.86
N MET A 143 -6.93 -25.34 2.65
CA MET A 143 -7.38 -26.09 1.48
C MET A 143 -7.23 -27.61 1.66
N GLU A 144 -6.11 -28.08 2.19
CA GLU A 144 -5.88 -29.50 2.48
C GLU A 144 -6.89 -30.03 3.51
N SER A 145 -7.17 -29.24 4.56
CA SER A 145 -8.12 -29.63 5.61
C SER A 145 -9.57 -29.69 5.11
N VAL A 146 -9.96 -28.76 4.23
CA VAL A 146 -11.30 -28.75 3.62
C VAL A 146 -11.47 -29.89 2.63
N ARG A 147 -10.46 -30.16 1.78
CA ARG A 147 -10.49 -31.28 0.84
C ARG A 147 -10.46 -32.64 1.55
N GLY A 148 -9.72 -32.74 2.67
CA GLY A 148 -9.58 -33.96 3.47
C GLY A 148 -10.61 -34.11 4.59
N VAL A 149 -11.69 -33.30 4.63
CA VAL A 149 -12.58 -33.22 5.81
C VAL A 149 -13.22 -34.55 6.19
N GLN A 150 -13.54 -35.39 5.19
CA GLN A 150 -14.07 -36.74 5.42
C GLN A 150 -13.05 -37.64 6.13
N ALA A 151 -11.81 -37.68 5.65
CA ALA A 151 -10.74 -38.47 6.25
C ALA A 151 -10.41 -38.01 7.68
N ILE A 152 -10.44 -36.69 7.93
CA ILE A 152 -10.17 -36.12 9.25
C ILE A 152 -11.28 -36.46 10.26
N LYS A 153 -12.55 -36.43 9.82
CA LYS A 153 -13.70 -36.83 10.65
C LYS A 153 -13.68 -38.32 10.95
N LEU A 154 -13.37 -39.16 9.96
CA LEU A 154 -13.25 -40.62 10.13
C LEU A 154 -12.11 -41.00 11.09
N ALA A 155 -11.01 -40.26 11.06
CA ALA A 155 -9.87 -40.47 11.97
C ALA A 155 -10.05 -39.82 13.36
N ASN A 156 -11.14 -39.08 13.59
CA ASN A 156 -11.40 -38.31 14.82
C ASN A 156 -10.25 -37.34 15.23
N LYS A 157 -9.51 -36.80 14.25
CA LYS A 157 -8.34 -35.91 14.46
C LYS A 157 -8.65 -34.43 14.25
N GLN A 158 -9.88 -34.00 14.50
CA GLN A 158 -10.33 -32.63 14.27
C GLN A 158 -9.57 -31.61 15.14
N ALA A 159 -9.31 -31.96 16.41
CA ALA A 159 -8.58 -31.11 17.36
C ALA A 159 -7.10 -30.92 16.98
N ASP A 160 -6.43 -31.95 16.46
CA ASP A 160 -5.04 -31.84 16.00
C ASP A 160 -4.92 -30.94 14.76
N ARG A 161 -5.89 -31.01 13.85
CA ARG A 161 -5.92 -30.12 12.68
C ARG A 161 -6.31 -28.69 12.99
N SER A 162 -7.24 -28.45 13.92
CA SER A 162 -7.53 -27.09 14.37
C SER A 162 -6.33 -26.46 15.08
N ALA A 163 -5.60 -27.22 15.89
CA ALA A 163 -4.35 -26.76 16.51
C ALA A 163 -3.26 -26.44 15.47
N ARG A 164 -3.13 -27.27 14.42
CA ARG A 164 -2.15 -27.03 13.35
C ARG A 164 -2.48 -25.78 12.52
N LEU A 165 -3.76 -25.52 12.28
CA LEU A 165 -4.21 -24.28 11.65
C LEU A 165 -3.98 -23.08 12.57
N ALA A 166 -4.31 -23.19 13.86
CA ALA A 166 -4.11 -22.15 14.86
C ALA A 166 -2.62 -21.74 14.96
N ASN A 167 -1.70 -22.71 14.95
CA ASN A 167 -0.27 -22.44 14.93
C ASN A 167 0.17 -21.74 13.64
N ALA A 168 -0.34 -22.14 12.47
CA ALA A 168 -0.04 -21.47 11.20
C ALA A 168 -0.57 -20.03 11.17
N THR A 169 -1.75 -19.75 11.74
CA THR A 169 -2.27 -18.38 11.89
C THR A 169 -1.45 -17.54 12.86
N LEU A 170 -0.95 -18.12 13.94
CA LEU A 170 -0.09 -17.42 14.90
C LEU A 170 1.28 -17.08 14.28
N GLU A 171 1.85 -17.98 13.47
CA GLU A 171 3.07 -17.72 12.71
C GLU A 171 2.89 -16.56 11.72
N MET A 172 1.76 -16.51 10.99
CA MET A 172 1.43 -15.42 10.08
C MET A 172 1.22 -14.09 10.83
N ALA A 173 0.42 -14.10 11.91
CA ALA A 173 0.16 -12.92 12.72
C ALA A 173 1.45 -12.35 13.37
N GLY A 174 2.35 -13.23 13.81
CA GLY A 174 3.65 -12.82 14.33
C GLY A 174 4.50 -12.08 13.29
N ARG A 175 4.42 -12.47 12.00
CA ARG A 175 5.15 -11.82 10.90
C ARG A 175 4.49 -10.51 10.48
N ASP A 176 3.17 -10.42 10.49
CA ASP A 176 2.43 -9.15 10.29
C ASP A 176 2.84 -8.10 11.31
N VAL A 177 2.96 -8.49 12.59
CA VAL A 177 3.41 -7.59 13.67
C VAL A 177 4.85 -7.11 13.45
N VAL A 178 5.74 -7.95 12.90
CA VAL A 178 7.11 -7.52 12.58
C VAL A 178 7.12 -6.48 11.46
N VAL A 179 6.36 -6.70 10.38
CA VAL A 179 6.20 -5.70 9.30
C VAL A 179 5.65 -4.38 9.86
N GLN A 180 4.62 -4.46 10.71
CA GLN A 180 3.99 -3.29 11.31
C GLN A 180 4.93 -2.56 12.29
N ARG A 181 5.73 -3.29 13.07
CA ARG A 181 6.76 -2.68 13.95
C ARG A 181 7.82 -1.92 13.16
N ILE A 182 8.26 -2.45 12.01
CA ILE A 182 9.19 -1.76 11.11
C ILE A 182 8.55 -0.50 10.53
N ALA A 183 7.27 -0.56 10.16
CA ALA A 183 6.54 0.63 9.68
C ALA A 183 6.35 1.69 10.78
N LEU A 184 6.07 1.29 12.01
CA LEU A 184 5.93 2.20 13.16
C LEU A 184 7.25 2.84 13.54
N SER A 185 8.34 2.08 13.60
CA SER A 185 9.67 2.64 13.89
C SER A 185 10.07 3.66 12.82
N PHE A 186 9.76 3.39 11.54
CA PHE A 186 9.94 4.35 10.46
C PHE A 186 9.08 5.61 10.64
N GLY A 187 7.82 5.47 11.06
CA GLY A 187 6.94 6.59 11.36
C GLY A 187 7.51 7.52 12.44
N VAL A 188 8.06 6.95 13.52
CA VAL A 188 8.70 7.71 14.61
C VAL A 188 9.96 8.41 14.14
N VAL A 189 10.86 7.73 13.42
CA VAL A 189 12.08 8.33 12.89
C VAL A 189 11.75 9.50 11.95
N ASN A 190 10.75 9.35 11.09
CA ASN A 190 10.29 10.43 10.22
C ASN A 190 9.73 11.61 11.01
N GLN A 191 8.88 11.36 12.00
CA GLN A 191 8.32 12.43 12.84
C GLN A 191 9.41 13.22 13.57
N CYS A 192 10.43 12.55 14.10
CA CYS A 192 11.57 13.22 14.71
C CYS A 192 12.36 14.06 13.70
N LEU A 193 12.64 13.51 12.51
CA LEU A 193 13.43 14.18 11.47
C LEU A 193 12.71 15.45 10.96
N PHE A 194 11.41 15.35 10.66
CA PHE A 194 10.60 16.51 10.26
C PHE A 194 10.31 17.48 11.42
N GLY A 195 10.22 16.98 12.66
CA GLY A 195 10.10 17.81 13.85
C GLY A 195 11.31 18.71 14.05
N LEU A 196 12.52 18.15 13.94
CA LEU A 196 13.78 18.89 14.00
C LEU A 196 13.91 19.90 12.85
N LEU A 197 13.52 19.51 11.63
CA LEU A 197 13.49 20.43 10.49
C LEU A 197 12.58 21.63 10.78
N ARG A 198 11.35 21.41 11.27
CA ARG A 198 10.43 22.50 11.61
C ARG A 198 10.98 23.40 12.71
N ALA A 199 11.61 22.83 13.73
CA ALA A 199 12.22 23.61 14.81
C ALA A 199 13.40 24.46 14.33
N SER A 200 14.16 24.01 13.33
CA SER A 200 15.25 24.80 12.72
C SER A 200 14.80 25.94 11.80
N LEU A 201 13.52 25.92 11.37
CA LEU A 201 12.94 26.85 10.40
C LEU A 201 12.08 27.94 11.07
N ILE A 202 11.76 27.79 12.36
CA ILE A 202 11.07 28.76 13.22
C ILE A 202 12.11 29.62 13.92
#